data_AF-A0A7C7E2P5-F1
#
_entry.id   AF-A0A7C7E2P5-F1
#
_cell.length_a   1.000
_cell.length_b   1.000
_cell.length_c   1.000
_cell.angle_alpha   90.00
_cell.angle_beta   90.00
_cell.angle_gamma   90.00
#
_symmetry.space_group_name_H-M   'P 1'
#
loop_
_entity.id
_entity.type
_entity.pdbx_description
1 polymer ?
#
loop_
_entity_poly.entity_id
_entity_poly.type
_entity_poly.pdbx_seq_one_letter_code
_entity_poly.pdbx_strand_id
1 'polypeptide(L)'
;MVDLSLHLLDLLQNSAHAGARTVKVDILESLEHDLLQVTVSDDGKGISSDERERILDPFYTSSDRKHVGLGLPLVAQAAELAGGSLSIEDSELGGACVVVNYKLNHPDRQPLGDIVATFVSFLAGNPDLRVLFTYCGPNGVYHFDTNSIWDDIGEDSRNQLIFLGKVEEELTQGLYSAGYRPDRGGLVL
;
A
#
# COMPACT_ATOMS: atom_id res chain seq x y z
N MET A 1 -9.77 4.70 14.75
CA MET A 1 -9.47 3.25 14.87
C MET A 1 -8.33 3.00 13.91
N VAL A 2 -7.28 2.25 14.29
CA VAL A 2 -6.18 1.97 13.36
C VAL A 2 -6.67 0.94 12.34
N ASP A 3 -6.40 1.19 11.06
CA ASP A 3 -6.81 0.34 9.94
C ASP A 3 -5.62 0.08 9.00
N LEU A 4 -5.81 -0.85 8.06
CA LEU A 4 -4.73 -1.27 7.15
C LEU A 4 -4.33 -0.20 6.13
N SER A 5 -5.16 0.82 5.90
CA SER A 5 -4.83 1.93 4.99
C SER A 5 -3.72 2.82 5.58
N LEU A 6 -3.67 2.95 6.92
CA LEU A 6 -2.57 3.64 7.60
C LEU A 6 -1.25 2.88 7.46
N HIS A 7 -1.30 1.54 7.53
CA HIS A 7 -0.14 0.69 7.28
C HIS A 7 0.35 0.83 5.83
N LEU A 8 -0.58 0.84 4.87
CA LEU A 8 -0.27 1.07 3.47
C LEU A 8 0.42 2.43 3.25
N LEU A 9 -0.08 3.49 3.88
CA LEU A 9 0.53 4.81 3.81
C LEU A 9 1.99 4.78 4.31
N ASP A 10 2.25 4.07 5.41
CA ASP A 10 3.60 3.92 5.95
C ASP A 10 4.55 3.21 4.98
N LEU A 11 4.07 2.16 4.28
CA LEU A 11 4.86 1.43 3.28
C LEU A 11 5.14 2.30 2.04
N LEU A 12 4.13 3.02 1.55
CA LEU A 12 4.28 3.98 0.45
C LEU A 12 5.30 5.07 0.79
N GLN A 13 5.22 5.64 2.00
CA GLN A 13 6.18 6.64 2.50
C GLN A 13 7.60 6.08 2.60
N ASN A 14 7.76 4.82 3.02
CA ASN A 14 9.08 4.18 3.03
C ASN A 14 9.67 4.06 1.62
N SER A 15 8.83 3.72 0.63
CA SER A 15 9.24 3.65 -0.79
C SER A 15 9.72 5.00 -1.31
N ALA A 16 8.96 6.07 -1.03
CA ALA A 16 9.34 7.44 -1.40
C ALA A 16 10.67 7.85 -0.74
N HIS A 17 10.85 7.56 0.55
CA HIS A 17 12.11 7.83 1.27
C HIS A 17 13.30 7.02 0.74
N ALA A 18 13.06 5.83 0.17
CA ALA A 18 14.07 5.02 -0.49
C ALA A 18 14.52 5.59 -1.85
N GLY A 19 13.89 6.69 -2.31
CA GLY A 19 14.21 7.34 -3.58
C GLY A 19 13.56 6.67 -4.78
N ALA A 20 12.48 5.91 -4.56
CA ALA A 20 11.70 5.33 -5.65
C ALA A 20 11.14 6.42 -6.58
N ARG A 21 10.93 6.06 -7.85
CA ARG A 21 10.18 6.79 -8.86
C ARG A 21 8.89 6.07 -9.24
N THR A 22 8.87 4.75 -9.08
CA THR A 22 7.72 3.89 -9.32
C THR A 22 7.45 3.03 -8.10
N VAL A 23 6.20 3.00 -7.66
CA VAL A 23 5.73 2.09 -6.62
C VAL A 23 4.57 1.27 -7.16
N LYS A 24 4.64 -0.05 -7.01
CA LYS A 24 3.57 -0.99 -7.33
C LYS A 24 2.93 -1.48 -6.04
N VAL A 25 1.61 -1.40 -5.97
CA VAL A 25 0.80 -1.90 -4.86
C VAL A 25 -0.15 -2.95 -5.41
N ASP A 26 -0.12 -4.15 -4.84
CA ASP A 26 -1.09 -5.21 -5.15
C ASP A 26 -1.82 -5.59 -3.85
N ILE A 27 -3.16 -5.60 -3.88
CA ILE A 27 -3.99 -6.04 -2.76
C ILE A 27 -4.88 -7.20 -3.24
N LEU A 28 -4.78 -8.34 -2.57
CA LEU A 28 -5.52 -9.56 -2.89
C LEU A 28 -6.39 -10.00 -1.72
N GLU A 29 -7.71 -10.07 -1.95
CA GLU A 29 -8.68 -10.73 -1.08
C GLU A 29 -9.03 -12.11 -1.65
N SER A 30 -8.60 -13.19 -0.99
CA SER A 30 -8.98 -14.56 -1.32
C SER A 30 -9.81 -15.18 -0.21
N LEU A 31 -11.12 -15.31 -0.46
CA LEU A 31 -12.03 -16.03 0.45
C LEU A 31 -11.74 -17.54 0.49
N GLU A 32 -11.33 -18.12 -0.65
CA GLU A 32 -11.00 -19.54 -0.75
C GLU A 32 -9.80 -19.92 0.12
N HIS A 33 -8.79 -19.05 0.17
CA HIS A 33 -7.55 -19.30 0.91
C HIS A 33 -7.51 -18.60 2.28
N ASP A 34 -8.60 -17.96 2.70
CA ASP A 34 -8.66 -17.15 3.92
C ASP A 34 -7.51 -16.13 4.01
N LEU A 35 -7.21 -15.45 2.90
CA LEU A 35 -6.02 -14.61 2.76
C LEU A 35 -6.39 -13.18 2.36
N LEU A 36 -5.86 -12.22 3.10
CA LEU A 36 -5.67 -10.85 2.63
C LEU A 36 -4.17 -10.62 2.48
N GLN A 37 -3.70 -10.35 1.26
CA GLN A 37 -2.31 -10.02 1.00
C GLN A 37 -2.20 -8.58 0.49
N VAL A 38 -1.25 -7.83 1.05
CA VAL A 38 -0.86 -6.49 0.61
C VAL A 38 0.61 -6.55 0.22
N THR A 39 0.92 -6.26 -1.03
CA THR A 39 2.28 -6.26 -1.56
C THR A 39 2.63 -4.85 -2.03
N VAL A 40 3.75 -4.32 -1.57
CA VAL A 40 4.29 -3.02 -1.99
C VAL A 40 5.70 -3.24 -2.54
N SER A 41 5.89 -2.92 -3.81
CA SER A 41 7.14 -3.05 -4.56
C SER A 41 7.61 -1.69 -5.06
N ASP A 42 8.90 -1.39 -4.96
CA ASP A 42 9.47 -0.12 -5.41
C ASP A 42 10.75 -0.29 -6.24
N ASP A 43 11.13 0.76 -6.98
CA ASP A 43 12.40 0.89 -7.72
C ASP A 43 13.43 1.76 -6.98
N GLY A 44 13.33 1.86 -5.65
CA GLY A 44 14.25 2.61 -4.81
C GLY A 44 15.57 1.91 -4.58
N LYS A 45 16.34 2.36 -3.58
CA LYS A 45 17.68 1.81 -3.27
C LYS A 45 17.70 0.36 -2.73
N GLY A 46 16.52 -0.24 -2.50
CA GLY A 46 16.38 -1.56 -1.89
C GLY A 46 16.73 -1.61 -0.40
N ILE A 47 16.75 -2.83 0.16
CA ILE A 47 17.14 -3.12 1.55
C ILE A 47 18.19 -4.23 1.51
N SER A 48 19.39 -3.95 2.03
CA SER A 48 20.47 -4.94 2.09
C SER A 48 20.08 -6.13 2.98
N SER A 49 20.64 -7.32 2.73
CA SER A 49 20.36 -8.52 3.53
C SER A 49 20.56 -8.29 5.02
N ASP A 50 21.61 -7.57 5.40
CA ASP A 50 21.95 -7.28 6.80
C ASP A 50 20.95 -6.31 7.46
N GLU A 51 20.29 -5.46 6.65
CA GLU A 51 19.25 -4.55 7.13
C GLU A 51 17.88 -5.22 7.24
N ARG A 52 17.59 -6.28 6.47
CA ARG A 52 16.27 -6.95 6.46
C ARG A 52 15.89 -7.56 7.80
N GLU A 53 16.85 -8.14 8.52
CA GLU A 53 16.57 -8.67 9.87
C GLU A 53 16.36 -7.53 10.88
N ARG A 54 17.11 -6.44 10.73
CA ARG A 54 17.11 -5.32 11.68
C ARG A 54 15.95 -4.36 11.49
N ILE A 55 15.42 -4.23 10.27
CA ILE A 55 14.30 -3.33 9.96
C ILE A 55 12.98 -3.75 10.57
N LEU A 56 12.88 -5.00 11.02
CA LEU A 56 11.74 -5.51 11.77
C LEU A 56 11.91 -5.35 13.29
N ASP A 57 13.12 -5.01 13.77
CA ASP A 57 13.34 -4.68 15.17
C ASP A 57 12.67 -3.34 15.52
N PRO A 58 11.83 -3.28 16.57
CA PRO A 58 11.25 -2.03 17.02
C PRO A 58 12.34 -0.98 17.29
N PHE A 59 12.06 0.28 16.92
CA PHE A 59 12.95 1.45 17.09
C PHE A 59 14.18 1.49 16.17
N TYR A 60 14.38 0.52 15.29
CA TYR A 60 15.42 0.60 14.26
C TYR A 60 14.96 1.45 13.07
N THR A 61 15.82 2.37 12.62
CA THR A 61 15.61 3.10 11.35
C THR A 61 16.94 3.41 10.69
N SER A 62 16.99 3.30 9.37
CA SER A 62 18.12 3.76 8.54
C SER A 62 17.98 5.22 8.09
N SER A 63 16.96 5.94 8.60
CA SER A 63 16.67 7.34 8.24
C SER A 63 16.74 8.26 9.45
N ASP A 64 17.62 9.26 9.40
CA ASP A 64 17.72 10.31 10.43
C ASP A 64 16.47 11.20 10.51
N ARG A 65 15.54 11.09 9.54
CA ARG A 65 14.32 11.92 9.47
C ARG A 65 13.09 11.28 10.12
N LYS A 66 13.03 9.94 10.21
CA LYS A 66 11.91 9.23 10.88
C LYS A 66 12.26 9.11 12.37
N HIS A 67 11.54 9.81 13.25
CA HIS A 67 11.89 9.92 14.68
C HIS A 67 11.84 8.59 15.47
N VAL A 68 11.22 7.51 14.95
CA VAL A 68 10.99 6.30 15.77
C VAL A 68 11.10 4.95 15.02
N GLY A 69 11.23 4.91 13.68
CA GLY A 69 11.40 3.62 12.97
C GLY A 69 10.23 2.62 13.09
N LEU A 70 9.05 3.04 13.52
CA LEU A 70 7.98 2.12 13.93
C LEU A 70 7.13 1.53 12.79
N GLY A 71 7.21 2.08 11.58
CA GLY A 71 6.30 1.70 10.49
C GLY A 71 6.27 0.20 10.22
N LEU A 72 7.38 -0.38 9.73
CA LEU A 72 7.45 -1.80 9.40
C LEU A 72 7.27 -2.73 10.62
N PRO A 73 7.88 -2.49 11.79
CA PRO A 73 7.64 -3.31 12.98
C PRO A 73 6.18 -3.34 13.43
N LEU A 74 5.44 -2.21 13.36
CA LEU A 74 4.02 -2.18 13.70
C LEU A 74 3.17 -2.94 12.67
N VAL A 75 3.48 -2.82 11.37
CA VAL A 75 2.80 -3.58 10.33
C VAL A 75 3.01 -5.09 10.52
N ALA A 76 4.25 -5.52 10.79
CA ALA A 76 4.58 -6.91 11.08
C ALA A 76 3.81 -7.44 12.30
N GLN A 77 3.81 -6.69 13.41
CA GLN A 77 3.07 -7.07 14.61
C GLN A 77 1.56 -7.17 14.35
N ALA A 78 0.97 -6.23 13.60
CA ALA A 78 -0.44 -6.28 13.25
C ALA A 78 -0.78 -7.50 12.37
N ALA A 79 0.10 -7.86 11.44
CA ALA A 79 -0.04 -9.06 10.62
C ALA A 79 0.03 -10.34 11.46
N GLU A 80 1.00 -10.45 12.37
CA GLU A 80 1.12 -11.58 13.30
C GLU A 80 -0.10 -11.73 14.22
N LEU A 81 -0.59 -10.63 14.79
CA LEU A 81 -1.81 -10.62 15.61
C LEU A 81 -3.06 -11.06 14.83
N ALA A 82 -3.08 -10.82 13.52
CA ALA A 82 -4.13 -11.29 12.61
C ALA A 82 -3.84 -12.68 12.02
N GLY A 83 -2.90 -13.44 12.60
CA GLY A 83 -2.56 -14.80 12.18
C GLY A 83 -1.83 -14.90 10.84
N GLY A 84 -1.20 -13.80 10.41
CA GLY A 84 -0.48 -13.67 9.16
C GLY A 84 1.03 -13.47 9.35
N SER A 85 1.68 -12.74 8.43
CA SER A 85 3.14 -12.55 8.40
C SER A 85 3.54 -11.33 7.57
N LEU A 86 4.78 -10.87 7.72
CA LEU A 86 5.42 -9.90 6.85
C LEU A 86 6.77 -10.45 6.36
N SER A 87 7.04 -10.35 5.06
CA SER A 87 8.34 -10.64 4.46
C SER A 87 8.86 -9.48 3.62
N ILE A 88 10.17 -9.42 3.45
CA ILE A 88 10.86 -8.41 2.65
C ILE A 88 11.81 -9.12 1.67
N GLU A 89 11.65 -8.82 0.39
CA GLU A 89 12.39 -9.41 -0.72
C GLU A 89 12.89 -8.31 -1.66
N ASP A 90 13.69 -8.68 -2.66
CA ASP A 90 14.07 -7.77 -3.73
C ASP A 90 12.88 -7.60 -4.70
N SER A 91 12.60 -6.37 -5.11
CA SER A 91 11.56 -6.11 -6.11
C SER A 91 12.07 -6.37 -7.52
N GLU A 92 11.20 -6.90 -8.38
CA GLU A 92 11.44 -6.94 -9.83
C GLU A 92 11.61 -5.54 -10.45
N LEU A 93 11.16 -4.48 -9.75
CA LEU A 93 11.38 -3.09 -10.14
C LEU A 93 12.81 -2.59 -9.82
N GLY A 94 13.58 -3.35 -9.04
CA GLY A 94 14.97 -3.05 -8.68
C GLY A 94 15.20 -2.55 -7.24
N GLY A 95 14.14 -2.24 -6.49
CA GLY A 95 14.18 -1.82 -5.10
C GLY A 95 13.70 -2.91 -4.13
N ALA A 96 12.85 -2.55 -3.16
CA ALA A 96 12.36 -3.49 -2.15
C ALA A 96 10.93 -3.97 -2.46
N CYS A 97 10.61 -5.21 -2.08
CA CYS A 97 9.28 -5.78 -2.10
C CYS A 97 8.88 -6.19 -0.69
N VAL A 98 7.87 -5.54 -0.13
CA VAL A 98 7.28 -5.89 1.17
C VAL A 98 5.97 -6.62 0.93
N VAL A 99 5.86 -7.85 1.44
CA VAL A 99 4.64 -8.66 1.35
C VAL A 99 4.08 -8.84 2.75
N VAL A 100 2.83 -8.43 2.94
CA VAL A 100 2.12 -8.54 4.21
C VAL A 100 0.89 -9.42 4.02
N ASN A 101 0.83 -10.51 4.77
CA ASN A 101 -0.27 -11.46 4.76
C ASN A 101 -1.08 -11.31 6.05
N TYR A 102 -2.39 -11.40 5.95
CA TYR A 102 -3.34 -11.50 7.06
C TYR A 102 -4.29 -12.66 6.80
N LYS A 103 -4.77 -13.33 7.86
CA LYS A 103 -5.94 -14.21 7.68
C LYS A 103 -7.18 -13.35 7.49
N LEU A 104 -7.86 -13.53 6.36
CA LEU A 104 -8.96 -12.66 5.93
C LEU A 104 -10.08 -12.62 6.97
N ASN A 105 -10.39 -13.78 7.59
CA ASN A 105 -11.45 -13.91 8.58
C ASN A 105 -10.96 -13.91 10.05
N HIS A 106 -9.79 -13.34 10.33
CA HIS A 106 -9.30 -13.26 11.71
C HIS A 106 -10.03 -12.17 12.52
N PRO A 107 -10.48 -12.43 13.77
CA PRO A 107 -11.18 -11.43 14.58
C PRO A 107 -10.36 -10.16 14.83
N ASP A 108 -9.05 -10.31 15.01
CA ASP A 108 -8.13 -9.19 15.23
C ASP A 108 -7.64 -8.53 13.93
N ARG A 109 -8.10 -9.00 12.75
CA ARG A 109 -7.77 -8.33 11.49
C ARG A 109 -8.50 -7.00 11.42
N GLN A 110 -7.71 -5.93 11.40
CA GLN A 110 -8.17 -4.57 11.18
C GLN A 110 -8.89 -4.42 9.83
N PRO A 111 -9.87 -3.51 9.72
CA PRO A 111 -10.52 -3.22 8.45
C PRO A 111 -9.52 -2.68 7.42
N LEU A 112 -9.88 -2.76 6.13
CA LEU A 112 -9.01 -2.24 5.07
C LEU A 112 -8.76 -0.73 5.19
N GLY A 113 -9.69 0.01 5.81
CA GLY A 113 -9.56 1.46 5.97
C GLY A 113 -9.89 2.20 4.68
N ASP A 114 -9.50 3.46 4.58
CA ASP A 114 -9.74 4.31 3.39
C ASP A 114 -8.50 4.33 2.47
N ILE A 115 -8.49 3.42 1.50
CA ILE A 115 -7.41 3.29 0.52
C ILE A 115 -7.38 4.50 -0.41
N VAL A 116 -8.53 5.08 -0.76
CA VAL A 116 -8.60 6.22 -1.66
C VAL A 116 -7.94 7.44 -1.03
N ALA A 117 -8.34 7.79 0.20
CA ALA A 117 -7.74 8.90 0.94
C ALA A 117 -6.24 8.67 1.18
N THR A 118 -5.82 7.43 1.36
CA THR A 118 -4.40 7.06 1.49
C THR A 118 -3.60 7.40 0.24
N PHE A 119 -4.07 6.97 -0.95
CA PHE A 119 -3.40 7.29 -2.21
C PHE A 119 -3.42 8.79 -2.52
N VAL A 120 -4.55 9.46 -2.32
CA VAL A 120 -4.66 10.93 -2.52
C VAL A 120 -3.69 11.68 -1.61
N SER A 121 -3.63 11.31 -0.33
CA SER A 121 -2.71 11.93 0.64
C SER A 121 -1.24 11.68 0.27
N PHE A 122 -0.92 10.46 -0.15
CA PHE A 122 0.43 10.09 -0.56
C PHE A 122 0.89 10.87 -1.80
N LEU A 123 0.05 10.92 -2.84
CA LEU A 123 0.34 11.61 -4.10
C LEU A 123 0.33 13.13 -3.95
N ALA A 124 -0.43 13.68 -3.00
CA ALA A 124 -0.35 15.10 -2.66
C ALA A 124 1.05 15.50 -2.14
N GLY A 125 1.69 14.62 -1.36
CA GLY A 125 3.05 14.80 -0.87
C GLY A 125 4.15 14.37 -1.84
N ASN A 126 3.82 13.54 -2.83
CA ASN A 126 4.77 12.94 -3.77
C ASN A 126 4.21 12.98 -5.22
N PRO A 127 4.04 14.17 -5.83
CA PRO A 127 3.33 14.32 -7.10
C PRO A 127 4.04 13.69 -8.31
N ASP A 128 5.35 13.48 -8.23
CA ASP A 128 6.16 12.94 -9.32
C ASP A 128 6.30 11.41 -9.27
N LEU A 129 5.78 10.76 -8.23
CA LEU A 129 5.80 9.31 -8.11
C LEU A 129 4.72 8.68 -8.99
N ARG A 130 5.12 7.69 -9.78
CA ARG A 130 4.17 6.80 -10.45
C ARG A 130 3.72 5.71 -9.50
N VAL A 131 2.41 5.57 -9.34
CA VAL A 131 1.81 4.47 -8.60
C VAL A 131 1.08 3.55 -9.58
N LEU A 132 1.46 2.27 -9.56
CA LEU A 132 0.75 1.17 -10.19
C LEU A 132 -0.03 0.45 -9.09
N PHE A 133 -1.33 0.26 -9.28
CA PHE A 133 -2.18 -0.38 -8.27
C PHE A 133 -3.04 -1.47 -8.89
N THR A 134 -3.07 -2.63 -8.24
CA THR A 134 -4.00 -3.72 -8.53
C THR A 134 -4.77 -4.08 -7.28
N TYR A 135 -6.09 -4.17 -7.40
CA TYR A 135 -6.95 -4.73 -6.36
C TYR A 135 -7.72 -5.92 -6.90
N CYS A 136 -7.46 -7.09 -6.35
CA CYS A 136 -8.18 -8.33 -6.61
C CYS A 136 -9.21 -8.53 -5.50
N GLY A 137 -10.41 -8.02 -5.73
CA GLY A 137 -11.53 -8.09 -4.79
C GLY A 137 -12.52 -9.21 -5.11
N PRO A 138 -13.59 -9.36 -4.30
CA PRO A 138 -14.57 -10.43 -4.45
C PRO A 138 -15.39 -10.36 -5.75
N ASN A 139 -15.50 -9.18 -6.36
CA ASN A 139 -16.30 -8.99 -7.58
C ASN A 139 -15.46 -8.91 -8.86
N GLY A 140 -14.12 -8.94 -8.76
CA GLY A 140 -13.23 -8.85 -9.91
C GLY A 140 -11.90 -8.18 -9.59
N VAL A 141 -11.16 -7.88 -10.65
CA VAL A 141 -9.85 -7.23 -10.58
C VAL A 141 -9.97 -5.81 -11.10
N TYR A 142 -9.43 -4.87 -10.35
CA TYR A 142 -9.28 -3.47 -10.74
C TYR A 142 -7.80 -3.12 -10.87
N HIS A 143 -7.45 -2.39 -11.94
CA HIS A 143 -6.11 -1.88 -12.18
C HIS A 143 -6.14 -0.35 -12.30
N PHE A 144 -5.11 0.28 -11.78
CA PHE A 144 -4.95 1.72 -11.79
C PHE A 144 -3.48 2.07 -12.04
N ASP A 145 -3.24 3.09 -12.87
CA ASP A 145 -1.92 3.64 -13.12
C ASP A 145 -2.03 5.16 -13.12
N THR A 146 -1.32 5.82 -12.21
CA THR A 146 -1.30 7.29 -12.16
C THR A 146 -0.91 7.95 -13.48
N ASN A 147 -0.16 7.27 -14.36
CA ASN A 147 0.17 7.83 -15.67
C ASN A 147 -1.06 7.97 -16.58
N SER A 148 -2.04 7.06 -16.52
CA SER A 148 -3.25 7.17 -17.37
C SER A 148 -4.07 8.41 -17.01
N ILE A 149 -4.01 8.86 -15.76
CA ILE A 149 -4.66 10.10 -15.33
C ILE A 149 -4.05 11.32 -16.02
N TRP A 150 -2.72 11.34 -16.21
CA TRP A 150 -2.05 12.43 -16.91
C TRP A 150 -2.29 12.42 -18.41
N ASP A 151 -2.62 11.28 -18.99
CA ASP A 151 -3.02 11.17 -20.40
C ASP A 151 -4.42 11.76 -20.62
N ASP A 152 -5.31 11.62 -19.63
CA ASP A 152 -6.65 12.19 -19.64
C ASP A 152 -6.69 13.70 -19.32
N ILE A 153 -5.68 14.20 -18.60
CA ILE A 153 -5.51 15.63 -18.31
C ILE A 153 -4.64 16.25 -19.41
N GLY A 154 -5.28 16.87 -20.40
CA GLY A 154 -4.59 17.59 -21.46
C GLY A 154 -3.55 18.58 -20.93
N GLU A 155 -2.44 18.76 -21.67
CA GLU A 155 -1.25 19.50 -21.20
C GLU A 155 -1.56 20.91 -20.67
N ASP A 156 -2.49 21.62 -21.30
CA ASP A 156 -2.89 22.99 -20.93
C ASP A 156 -3.64 23.08 -19.59
N SER A 157 -4.09 21.95 -19.05
CA SER A 157 -4.88 21.85 -17.80
C SER A 157 -4.18 21.04 -16.71
N ARG A 158 -2.89 20.70 -16.88
CA ARG A 158 -2.12 19.96 -15.87
C ARG A 158 -1.99 20.75 -14.58
N ASN A 159 -2.77 20.33 -13.58
CA ASN A 159 -2.79 20.91 -12.25
C ASN A 159 -2.90 19.77 -11.23
N GLN A 160 -2.09 19.85 -10.17
CA GLN A 160 -2.08 18.86 -9.09
C GLN A 160 -3.47 18.66 -8.45
N LEU A 161 -4.26 19.70 -8.25
CA LEU A 161 -5.62 19.57 -7.71
C LEU A 161 -6.56 18.80 -8.64
N ILE A 162 -6.47 19.04 -9.95
CA ILE A 162 -7.28 18.32 -10.95
C ILE A 162 -6.86 16.86 -11.00
N PHE A 163 -5.55 16.61 -10.97
CA PHE A 163 -4.99 15.26 -10.89
C PHE A 163 -5.50 14.51 -9.67
N LEU A 164 -5.35 15.07 -8.47
CA LEU A 164 -5.80 14.42 -7.23
C LEU A 164 -7.30 14.15 -7.22
N GLY A 165 -8.12 15.07 -7.76
CA GLY A 165 -9.56 14.84 -7.91
C GLY A 165 -9.90 13.69 -8.85
N LYS A 166 -9.19 13.56 -9.98
CA LYS A 166 -9.35 12.42 -10.90
C LYS A 166 -8.87 11.10 -10.29
N VAL A 167 -7.75 11.12 -9.57
CA VAL A 167 -7.26 9.95 -8.81
C VAL A 167 -8.31 9.48 -7.81
N GLU A 168 -8.88 10.40 -7.03
CA GLU A 168 -9.94 10.10 -6.06
C GLU A 168 -11.16 9.48 -6.75
N GLU A 169 -11.62 10.08 -7.85
CA GLU A 169 -12.78 9.60 -8.61
C GLU A 169 -12.55 8.19 -9.19
N GLU A 170 -11.46 7.97 -9.90
CA GLU A 170 -11.17 6.69 -10.56
C GLU A 170 -10.94 5.57 -9.55
N LEU A 171 -10.14 5.81 -8.51
CA LEU A 171 -9.91 4.80 -7.46
C LEU A 171 -11.21 4.45 -6.75
N THR A 172 -12.04 5.43 -6.43
CA THR A 172 -13.35 5.19 -5.81
C THR A 172 -14.19 4.27 -6.70
N GLN A 173 -14.43 4.67 -7.95
CA GLN A 173 -15.27 3.89 -8.86
C GLN A 173 -14.72 2.47 -9.08
N GLY A 174 -13.41 2.37 -9.34
CA GLY A 174 -12.71 1.13 -9.60
C GLY A 174 -12.75 0.15 -8.43
N LEU A 175 -12.35 0.60 -7.23
CA LEU A 175 -12.37 -0.22 -6.02
C LEU A 175 -13.79 -0.73 -5.71
N TYR A 176 -14.79 0.15 -5.72
CA TYR A 176 -16.17 -0.25 -5.43
C TYR A 176 -16.71 -1.24 -6.47
N SER A 177 -16.32 -1.11 -7.75
CA SER A 177 -16.69 -2.06 -8.80
C SER A 177 -16.11 -3.47 -8.56
N ALA A 178 -14.89 -3.55 -8.03
CA ALA A 178 -14.23 -4.81 -7.65
C ALA A 178 -14.68 -5.36 -6.28
N GLY A 179 -15.61 -4.68 -5.60
CA GLY A 179 -16.23 -5.18 -4.37
C GLY A 179 -15.55 -4.75 -3.08
N TYR A 180 -14.68 -3.74 -3.14
CA TYR A 180 -14.03 -3.15 -1.97
C TYR A 180 -15.02 -2.63 -0.93
N ARG A 181 -14.70 -2.87 0.34
CA ARG A 181 -15.47 -2.43 1.52
C ARG A 181 -14.51 -1.92 2.60
N PRO A 182 -14.41 -0.60 2.82
CA PRO A 182 -13.39 0.00 3.71
C PRO A 182 -13.56 -0.43 5.18
N ASP A 183 -14.80 -0.66 5.61
CA ASP A 183 -15.19 -1.06 6.96
C ASP A 183 -15.11 -2.57 7.21
N ARG A 184 -14.81 -3.38 6.17
CA ARG A 184 -14.78 -4.84 6.28
C ARG A 184 -13.56 -5.32 7.06
N GLY A 185 -13.76 -5.58 8.36
CA GLY A 185 -12.83 -6.29 9.25
C GLY A 185 -12.94 -7.82 9.13
N GLY A 186 -12.11 -8.56 9.87
CA GLY A 186 -12.00 -10.01 9.70
C GLY A 186 -13.14 -10.85 10.28
N LEU A 187 -14.24 -10.25 10.75
CA LEU A 187 -15.46 -11.01 11.02
C LEU A 187 -16.43 -10.82 9.86
N VAL A 188 -16.22 -11.57 8.78
CA VAL A 188 -17.21 -11.70 7.71
C VAL A 188 -18.13 -12.86 8.09
N LEU A 189 -19.32 -12.54 8.62
CA LEU A 189 -20.47 -13.46 8.58
C LEU A 189 -21.19 -13.31 7.24
#